data_AF-A0A7K1H6X8-F1
#
_entry.id   AF-A0A7K1H6X8-F1
#
_cell.length_a   1.000
_cell.length_b   1.000
_cell.length_c   1.000
_cell.angle_alpha   90.00
_cell.angle_beta   90.00
_cell.angle_gamma   90.00
#
_symmetry.space_group_name_H-M   'P 1'
#
loop_
_entity.id
_entity.type
_entity.pdbx_description
1 polymer ?
#
loop_
_entity_poly.entity_id
_entity_poly.type
_entity_poly.pdbx_seq_one_letter_code
_entity_poly.pdbx_strand_id
1 'polypeptide(L)'
;MNEGATVASTERVVGLFDGVRLTPTQRRIAHCLVQHAAAIGYLSAAEVAELAGVSQPSVTRFAVALGHDGYPALRRRLRELTAAAPGPAPVGNELQQAVRAEIGNLERLAGQLADRERIAETGRVLAASRPLPVLGLRSAAPLAAYFAYFAAKVHPDVRVLDDGGSLLTDRIEQAAEAGAAALLAFVLPRYPRETLEALREAREANLTVVAITDSPVSPATEYADVVLSAAVGAQLVFDLHTAPMTLAMVLLQAICDAAPAETQRRLEAFEASAARRQLFLG
;
A
#
# COMPACT_ATOMS: atom_id res chain seq x y z
N MET A 1 2.42 -17.07 19.23
CA MET A 1 3.46 -16.87 18.18
C MET A 1 3.79 -15.39 18.18
N ASN A 2 5.05 -15.02 18.40
CA ASN A 2 5.44 -13.66 18.79
C ASN A 2 5.33 -12.68 17.59
N GLU A 3 4.62 -11.56 17.73
CA GLU A 3 4.38 -10.60 16.63
C GLU A 3 5.68 -10.00 16.08
N GLY A 4 6.65 -9.66 16.95
CA GLY A 4 7.98 -9.21 16.51
C GLY A 4 8.77 -10.25 15.72
N ALA A 5 8.53 -11.54 15.99
CA ALA A 5 9.13 -12.63 15.22
C ALA A 5 8.48 -12.81 13.86
N THR A 6 7.15 -12.71 13.77
CA THR A 6 6.40 -12.74 12.50
C THR A 6 6.79 -11.56 11.62
N VAL A 7 6.92 -10.37 12.19
CA VAL A 7 7.32 -9.14 11.49
C VAL A 7 8.73 -9.23 10.90
N ALA A 8 9.72 -9.62 11.70
CA ALA A 8 11.08 -9.84 11.20
C ALA A 8 11.11 -10.95 10.14
N SER A 9 10.20 -11.93 10.21
CA SER A 9 10.09 -12.99 9.21
C SER A 9 9.54 -12.47 7.88
N THR A 10 8.53 -11.59 7.88
CA THR A 10 7.97 -10.99 6.66
C THR A 10 9.00 -10.14 5.93
N GLU A 11 9.74 -9.26 6.61
CA GLU A 11 10.81 -8.46 5.98
C GLU A 11 11.93 -9.33 5.40
N ARG A 12 12.35 -10.36 6.15
CA ARG A 12 13.33 -11.34 5.69
C ARG A 12 12.87 -12.11 4.46
N VAL A 13 11.57 -12.41 4.35
CA VAL A 13 10.99 -13.05 3.16
C VAL A 13 10.90 -12.07 2.00
N VAL A 14 10.51 -10.80 2.23
CA VAL A 14 10.53 -9.75 1.18
C VAL A 14 11.93 -9.58 0.59
N GLY A 15 12.97 -9.58 1.43
CA GLY A 15 14.36 -9.47 0.99
C GLY A 15 14.85 -10.59 0.06
N LEU A 16 14.13 -11.73 -0.03
CA LEU A 16 14.43 -12.75 -1.05
C LEU A 16 14.15 -12.28 -2.48
N PHE A 17 13.37 -11.22 -2.65
CA PHE A 17 12.95 -10.72 -3.96
C PHE A 17 13.69 -9.42 -4.35
N ASP A 18 14.57 -8.92 -3.49
CA ASP A 18 15.32 -7.69 -3.75
C ASP A 18 16.18 -7.81 -5.01
N GLY A 19 16.08 -6.83 -5.91
CA GLY A 19 16.80 -6.83 -7.19
C GLY A 19 16.26 -7.81 -8.24
N VAL A 20 15.19 -8.56 -7.95
CA VAL A 20 14.58 -9.52 -8.89
C VAL A 20 13.34 -8.91 -9.54
N ARG A 21 13.29 -8.90 -10.88
CA ARG A 21 12.08 -8.49 -11.62
C ARG A 21 11.10 -9.67 -11.73
N LEU A 22 9.99 -9.60 -11.00
CA LEU A 22 8.98 -10.68 -10.95
C LEU A 22 7.92 -10.56 -12.05
N THR A 23 7.67 -11.65 -12.77
CA THR A 23 6.50 -11.78 -13.67
C THR A 23 5.18 -11.80 -12.88
N PRO A 24 4.01 -11.58 -13.51
CA PRO A 24 2.73 -11.59 -12.79
C PRO A 24 2.48 -12.89 -11.99
N THR A 25 2.81 -14.05 -12.57
CA THR A 25 2.70 -15.34 -11.88
C THR A 25 3.68 -15.44 -10.70
N GLN A 26 4.94 -15.02 -10.89
CA GLN A 26 5.94 -15.04 -9.83
C GLN A 26 5.59 -14.07 -8.70
N ARG A 27 4.99 -12.93 -9.02
CA ARG A 27 4.53 -11.93 -8.06
C ARG A 27 3.40 -12.45 -7.18
N ARG A 28 2.45 -13.17 -7.76
CA ARG A 28 1.40 -13.87 -6.99
C ARG A 28 2.01 -14.88 -6.02
N ILE A 29 3.03 -15.63 -6.44
CA ILE A 29 3.74 -16.57 -5.56
C ILE A 29 4.48 -15.81 -4.47
N ALA A 30 5.28 -14.79 -4.80
CA ALA A 30 6.02 -13.97 -3.84
C ALA A 30 5.09 -13.33 -2.80
N HIS A 31 3.97 -12.75 -3.25
CA HIS A 31 2.95 -12.19 -2.40
C HIS A 31 2.36 -13.23 -1.44
N CYS A 32 2.03 -14.43 -1.92
CA CYS A 32 1.64 -15.55 -1.07
C CYS A 32 2.70 -15.91 -0.02
N LEU A 33 4.00 -15.90 -0.38
CA LEU A 33 5.07 -16.19 0.58
C LEU A 33 5.14 -15.12 1.69
N VAL A 34 4.96 -13.85 1.32
CA VAL A 34 4.99 -12.70 2.26
C VAL A 34 3.78 -12.74 3.19
N GLN A 35 2.58 -12.94 2.65
CA GLN A 35 1.32 -13.02 3.41
C GLN A 35 1.33 -14.17 4.42
N HIS A 36 1.94 -15.31 4.06
CA HIS A 36 2.00 -16.49 4.91
C HIS A 36 3.37 -16.73 5.55
N ALA A 37 4.21 -15.69 5.70
CA ALA A 37 5.61 -15.83 6.12
C ALA A 37 5.80 -16.68 7.39
N ALA A 38 4.90 -16.60 8.38
CA ALA A 38 5.00 -17.43 9.58
C ALA A 38 4.83 -18.94 9.35
N ALA A 39 4.00 -19.33 8.37
CA ALA A 39 3.66 -20.73 8.09
C ALA A 39 4.39 -21.28 6.84
N ILE A 40 4.93 -20.41 5.99
CA ILE A 40 5.36 -20.77 4.63
C ILE A 40 6.50 -21.79 4.59
N GLY A 41 7.33 -21.82 5.63
CA GLY A 41 8.39 -22.82 5.78
C GLY A 41 7.84 -24.25 5.83
N TYR A 42 6.58 -24.45 6.21
CA TYR A 42 5.98 -25.77 6.39
C TYR A 42 5.10 -26.22 5.23
N LEU A 43 4.77 -25.32 4.31
CA LEU A 43 3.91 -25.62 3.16
C LEU A 43 4.66 -26.41 2.08
N SER A 44 3.93 -27.23 1.33
CA SER A 44 4.38 -27.93 0.13
C SER A 44 4.23 -27.03 -1.10
N ALA A 45 4.87 -27.41 -2.21
CA ALA A 45 4.75 -26.66 -3.46
C ALA A 45 3.29 -26.65 -3.98
N ALA A 46 2.52 -27.70 -3.69
CA ALA A 46 1.12 -27.80 -4.07
C ALA A 46 0.24 -26.84 -3.23
N GLU A 47 0.43 -26.80 -1.91
CA GLU A 47 -0.30 -25.87 -1.03
C GLU A 47 0.02 -24.42 -1.36
N VAL A 48 1.29 -24.08 -1.63
CA VAL A 48 1.65 -22.73 -2.11
C VAL A 48 1.02 -22.42 -3.46
N ALA A 49 0.95 -23.40 -4.37
CA ALA A 49 0.33 -23.21 -5.67
C ALA A 49 -1.18 -22.93 -5.53
N GLU A 50 -1.85 -23.66 -4.65
CA GLU A 50 -3.27 -23.47 -4.34
C GLU A 50 -3.52 -22.08 -3.73
N LEU A 51 -2.79 -21.71 -2.67
CA LEU A 51 -2.90 -20.41 -2.00
C LEU A 51 -2.61 -19.24 -2.95
N ALA A 52 -1.59 -19.37 -3.79
CA ALA A 52 -1.25 -18.35 -4.78
C ALA A 52 -2.16 -18.39 -6.01
N GLY A 53 -3.01 -19.42 -6.18
CA GLY A 53 -3.88 -19.66 -7.33
C GLY A 53 -3.13 -19.86 -8.65
N VAL A 54 -2.01 -20.60 -8.61
CA VAL A 54 -1.14 -20.92 -9.76
C VAL A 54 -0.94 -22.43 -9.87
N SER A 55 -0.22 -22.88 -10.91
CA SER A 55 0.16 -24.30 -11.03
C SER A 55 1.37 -24.65 -10.15
N GLN A 56 1.44 -25.88 -9.64
CA GLN A 56 2.60 -26.39 -8.90
C GLN A 56 3.94 -26.29 -9.68
N PRO A 57 3.99 -26.58 -11.00
CA PRO A 57 5.19 -26.31 -11.79
C PRO A 57 5.62 -24.84 -11.78
N SER A 58 4.67 -23.88 -11.70
CA SER A 58 5.01 -22.46 -11.59
C SER A 58 5.74 -22.14 -10.28
N VAL A 59 5.35 -22.76 -9.16
CA VAL A 59 6.05 -22.61 -7.86
C VAL A 59 7.47 -23.18 -7.93
N THR A 60 7.65 -24.31 -8.61
CA THR A 60 8.98 -24.92 -8.79
C THR A 60 9.88 -24.05 -9.67
N ARG A 61 9.36 -23.55 -10.80
CA ARG A 61 10.09 -22.61 -11.68
C ARG A 61 10.41 -21.29 -10.98
N PHE A 62 9.52 -20.80 -10.12
CA PHE A 62 9.78 -19.61 -9.31
C PHE A 62 10.96 -19.82 -8.36
N ALA A 63 11.01 -20.95 -7.65
CA ALA A 63 12.15 -21.26 -6.78
C ALA A 63 13.47 -21.30 -7.55
N VAL A 64 13.48 -21.90 -8.74
CA VAL A 64 14.65 -21.91 -9.64
C VAL A 64 15.02 -20.51 -10.12
N ALA A 65 14.03 -19.68 -10.48
CA ALA A 65 14.26 -18.30 -10.90
C ALA A 65 14.88 -17.42 -9.80
N LEU A 66 14.64 -17.76 -8.52
CA LEU A 66 15.29 -17.13 -7.36
C LEU A 66 16.67 -17.72 -7.03
N GLY A 67 17.19 -18.63 -7.87
CA GLY A 67 18.51 -19.24 -7.68
C GLY A 67 18.54 -20.42 -6.72
N HIS A 68 17.39 -21.00 -6.36
CA HIS A 68 17.33 -22.20 -5.53
C HIS A 68 17.22 -23.48 -6.38
N ASP A 69 17.74 -24.58 -5.87
CA ASP A 69 17.61 -25.91 -6.48
C ASP A 69 16.20 -26.50 -6.23
N GLY A 70 15.20 -25.87 -6.88
CA GLY A 70 13.80 -26.18 -6.74
C GLY A 70 13.16 -25.73 -5.41
N TYR A 71 11.86 -26.00 -5.29
CA TYR A 71 11.06 -25.56 -4.13
C TYR A 71 11.55 -26.11 -2.78
N PRO A 72 12.02 -27.38 -2.65
CA PRO A 72 12.54 -27.87 -1.37
C PRO A 72 13.70 -27.03 -0.81
N ALA A 73 14.59 -26.54 -1.69
CA ALA A 73 15.70 -25.67 -1.29
C ALA A 73 15.21 -24.27 -0.86
N LEU A 74 14.29 -23.67 -1.62
CA LEU A 74 13.63 -22.41 -1.23
C LEU A 74 12.89 -22.57 0.10
N ARG A 75 12.15 -23.66 0.31
CA ARG A 75 11.42 -23.93 1.56
C ARG A 75 12.34 -24.03 2.76
N ARG A 76 13.50 -24.69 2.62
CA ARG A 76 14.51 -24.74 3.68
C ARG A 76 15.01 -23.33 4.03
N ARG A 77 15.29 -22.52 3.00
CA ARG A 77 15.69 -21.12 3.22
C ARG A 77 14.60 -20.31 3.92
N LEU A 78 13.34 -20.47 3.50
CA LEU A 78 12.19 -19.85 4.15
C LEU A 78 12.09 -20.27 5.63
N ARG A 79 12.28 -21.55 5.96
CA ARG A 79 12.33 -22.01 7.36
C ARG A 79 13.42 -21.32 8.17
N GLU A 80 14.61 -21.15 7.61
CA GLU A 80 15.70 -20.43 8.30
C GLU A 80 15.34 -18.96 8.54
N LEU A 81 14.72 -18.32 7.55
CA LEU A 81 14.29 -16.92 7.62
C LEU A 81 13.10 -16.71 8.54
N THR A 82 12.29 -17.75 8.79
CA THR A 82 11.08 -17.66 9.61
C THR A 82 11.20 -18.39 10.94
N ALA A 83 12.32 -19.10 11.15
CA ALA A 83 12.70 -19.68 12.43
C ALA A 83 13.00 -18.55 13.42
N ALA A 84 12.01 -18.21 14.23
CA ALA A 84 12.20 -17.47 15.45
C ALA A 84 12.03 -18.42 16.64
N ALA A 85 12.84 -18.22 17.67
CA ALA A 85 12.63 -18.86 18.97
C ALA A 85 11.20 -18.54 19.47
N PRO A 86 10.49 -19.49 20.09
CA PRO A 86 9.17 -19.24 20.64
C PRO A 86 9.26 -18.11 21.66
N GLY A 87 8.78 -16.93 21.28
CA GLY A 87 8.63 -15.80 22.20
C GLY A 87 7.53 -16.10 23.23
N PRO A 88 7.44 -15.29 24.30
CA PRO A 88 6.45 -15.48 25.34
C PRO A 88 5.03 -15.53 24.77
N ALA A 89 4.13 -16.23 25.46
CA ALA A 89 2.72 -16.30 25.08
C ALA A 89 2.14 -14.88 24.97
N PRO A 90 1.30 -14.61 23.96
CA PRO A 90 0.71 -13.29 23.80
C PRO A 90 -0.10 -12.93 25.04
N VAL A 91 0.15 -11.74 25.59
CA VAL A 91 -0.48 -11.25 26.83
C VAL A 91 -1.77 -10.51 26.48
N GLY A 92 -2.86 -10.74 27.20
CA GLY A 92 -4.13 -10.01 27.03
C GLY A 92 -5.12 -10.66 26.05
N ASN A 93 -6.33 -10.09 25.99
CA ASN A 93 -7.41 -10.60 25.14
C ASN A 93 -7.20 -10.27 23.65
N GLU A 94 -8.03 -10.86 22.78
CA GLU A 94 -7.94 -10.73 21.32
C GLU A 94 -7.99 -9.26 20.83
N LEU A 95 -8.79 -8.41 21.48
CA LEU A 95 -8.88 -6.98 21.13
C LEU A 95 -7.57 -6.25 21.47
N GLN A 96 -6.98 -6.54 22.62
CA GLN A 96 -5.68 -5.98 23.00
C GLN A 96 -4.55 -6.47 22.08
N GLN A 97 -4.64 -7.72 21.62
CA GLN A 97 -3.69 -8.25 20.64
C GLN A 97 -3.82 -7.50 19.31
N ALA A 98 -5.05 -7.30 18.81
CA ALA A 98 -5.29 -6.53 17.58
C ALA A 98 -4.65 -5.13 17.60
N VAL A 99 -4.78 -4.42 18.72
CA VAL A 99 -4.15 -3.10 18.88
C VAL A 99 -2.63 -3.20 18.93
N ARG A 100 -2.06 -4.17 19.65
CA ARG A 100 -0.59 -4.32 19.73
C ARG A 100 0.02 -4.72 18.39
N ALA A 101 -0.66 -5.58 17.63
CA ALA A 101 -0.26 -5.92 16.27
C ALA A 101 -0.24 -4.67 15.38
N GLU A 102 -1.25 -3.81 15.51
CA GLU A 102 -1.31 -2.56 14.75
C GLU A 102 -0.24 -1.56 15.17
N ILE A 103 0.11 -1.48 16.46
CA ILE A 103 1.29 -0.72 16.93
C ILE A 103 2.56 -1.24 16.25
N GLY A 104 2.75 -2.56 16.17
CA GLY A 104 3.87 -3.17 15.46
C GLY A 104 3.87 -2.88 13.94
N ASN A 105 2.70 -2.65 13.33
CA ASN A 105 2.62 -2.16 11.94
C ASN A 105 3.08 -0.69 11.83
N LEU A 106 2.71 0.16 12.78
CA LEU A 106 3.14 1.57 12.82
C LEU A 106 4.64 1.72 13.09
N GLU A 107 5.21 0.92 13.99
CA GLU A 107 6.67 0.91 14.25
C GLU A 107 7.45 0.55 12.98
N ARG A 108 6.95 -0.42 12.20
CA ARG A 108 7.55 -0.81 10.91
C ARG A 108 7.45 0.30 9.88
N LEU A 109 6.26 0.91 9.76
CA LEU A 109 6.06 2.06 8.89
C LEU A 109 7.06 3.18 9.25
N ALA A 110 7.24 3.47 10.54
CA ALA A 110 8.21 4.46 10.99
C ALA A 110 9.64 4.14 10.53
N GLY A 111 10.05 2.86 10.59
CA GLY A 111 11.34 2.41 10.04
C GLY A 111 11.45 2.59 8.53
N GLN A 112 10.39 2.29 7.77
CA GLN A 112 10.35 2.45 6.31
C GLN A 112 10.41 3.92 5.86
N LEU A 113 9.94 4.84 6.70
CA LEU A 113 9.96 6.29 6.46
C LEU A 113 11.33 6.94 6.73
N ALA A 114 12.35 6.16 7.11
CA ALA A 114 13.71 6.67 7.26
C ALA A 114 14.29 7.22 5.93
N ASP A 115 13.84 6.69 4.79
CA ASP A 115 14.13 7.25 3.46
C ASP A 115 13.23 8.46 3.17
N ARG A 116 13.66 9.62 3.65
CA ARG A 116 12.94 10.89 3.48
C ARG A 116 12.86 11.33 2.02
N GLU A 117 13.89 11.06 1.22
CA GLU A 117 14.00 11.58 -0.16
C GLU A 117 12.90 10.98 -1.04
N ARG A 118 12.67 9.66 -0.92
CA ARG A 118 11.62 8.97 -1.66
C ARG A 118 10.22 9.54 -1.40
N ILE A 119 9.92 9.83 -0.13
CA ILE A 119 8.64 10.44 0.26
C ILE A 119 8.54 11.88 -0.25
N ALA A 120 9.62 12.66 -0.16
CA ALA A 120 9.66 14.03 -0.65
C ALA A 120 9.51 14.12 -2.18
N GLU A 121 10.15 13.23 -2.94
CA GLU A 121 9.99 13.15 -4.39
C GLU A 121 8.56 12.77 -4.79
N THR A 122 7.97 11.79 -4.11
CA THR A 122 6.57 11.42 -4.34
C THR A 122 5.62 12.57 -4.02
N GLY A 123 5.87 13.30 -2.93
CA GLY A 123 5.11 14.50 -2.57
C GLY A 123 5.19 15.60 -3.64
N ARG A 124 6.37 15.83 -4.22
CA ARG A 124 6.56 16.79 -5.34
C ARG A 124 5.75 16.40 -6.58
N VAL A 125 5.75 15.13 -6.96
CA VAL A 125 4.96 14.61 -8.10
C VAL A 125 3.47 14.87 -7.88
N LEU A 126 2.94 14.53 -6.69
CA LEU A 126 1.53 14.71 -6.38
C LEU A 126 1.13 16.18 -6.25
N ALA A 127 1.99 17.04 -5.68
CA ALA A 127 1.75 18.47 -5.54
C ALA A 127 1.69 19.23 -6.89
N ALA A 128 2.39 18.70 -7.91
CA ALA A 128 2.43 19.28 -9.25
C ALA A 128 1.21 18.89 -10.10
N SER A 129 0.54 17.78 -9.81
CA SER A 129 -0.62 17.31 -10.58
C SER A 129 -1.86 18.15 -10.29
N ARG A 130 -2.42 18.83 -11.31
CA ARG A 130 -3.59 19.70 -11.14
C ARG A 130 -4.60 19.45 -12.26
N PRO A 131 -5.68 18.67 -12.02
CA PRO A 131 -6.13 18.14 -10.72
C PRO A 131 -5.24 17.03 -10.15
N LEU A 132 -5.45 16.72 -8.86
CA LEU A 132 -4.96 15.51 -8.20
C LEU A 132 -6.10 14.49 -8.02
N PRO A 133 -6.20 13.48 -8.89
CA PRO A 133 -7.05 12.31 -8.68
C PRO A 133 -6.60 11.46 -7.49
N VAL A 134 -7.55 11.08 -6.64
CA VAL A 134 -7.34 10.20 -5.49
C VAL A 134 -8.32 9.04 -5.58
N LEU A 135 -7.81 7.87 -5.94
CA LEU A 135 -8.56 6.64 -6.17
C LEU A 135 -8.58 5.75 -4.93
N GLY A 136 -9.76 5.27 -4.56
CA GLY A 136 -9.89 4.19 -3.58
C GLY A 136 -11.27 3.57 -3.69
N LEU A 137 -11.38 2.28 -3.96
CA LEU A 137 -12.67 1.60 -4.11
C LEU A 137 -12.96 0.70 -2.92
N ARG A 138 -14.25 0.40 -2.69
CA ARG A 138 -14.70 -0.54 -1.64
C ARG A 138 -14.20 -0.12 -0.25
N SER A 139 -13.46 -0.98 0.46
CA SER A 139 -12.91 -0.67 1.79
C SER A 139 -11.87 0.46 1.77
N ALA A 140 -11.30 0.79 0.60
CA ALA A 140 -10.33 1.87 0.45
C ALA A 140 -10.98 3.24 0.15
N ALA A 141 -12.27 3.28 -0.21
CA ALA A 141 -13.00 4.53 -0.48
C ALA A 141 -12.95 5.54 0.69
N PRO A 142 -13.15 5.13 1.96
CA PRO A 142 -13.03 6.05 3.08
C PRO A 142 -11.63 6.66 3.25
N LEU A 143 -10.56 5.93 2.90
CA LEU A 143 -9.19 6.45 2.98
C LEU A 143 -8.94 7.51 1.91
N ALA A 144 -9.39 7.26 0.69
CA ALA A 144 -9.32 8.22 -0.41
C ALA A 144 -10.08 9.51 -0.07
N ALA A 145 -11.32 9.37 0.42
CA ALA A 145 -12.15 10.49 0.82
C ALA A 145 -11.53 11.28 2.00
N TYR A 146 -11.01 10.58 3.02
CA TYR A 146 -10.36 11.23 4.16
C TYR A 146 -9.10 11.99 3.76
N PHE A 147 -8.23 11.38 2.94
CA PHE A 147 -7.06 12.06 2.38
C PHE A 147 -7.45 13.31 1.59
N ALA A 148 -8.43 13.18 0.69
CA ALA A 148 -8.86 14.26 -0.16
C ALA A 148 -9.48 15.43 0.62
N TYR A 149 -10.20 15.16 1.71
CA TYR A 149 -10.74 16.19 2.59
C TYR A 149 -9.64 17.13 3.13
N PHE A 150 -8.51 16.59 3.57
CA PHE A 150 -7.38 17.41 4.03
C PHE A 150 -6.58 17.98 2.87
N ALA A 151 -6.36 17.20 1.81
CA ALA A 151 -5.64 17.65 0.62
C ALA A 151 -6.31 18.87 -0.03
N ALA A 152 -7.64 18.94 -0.08
CA ALA A 152 -8.37 20.08 -0.65
C ALA A 152 -8.08 21.43 0.03
N LYS A 153 -7.61 21.40 1.29
CA LYS A 153 -7.20 22.60 2.04
C LYS A 153 -5.86 23.16 1.57
N VAL A 154 -5.01 22.33 0.96
CA VAL A 154 -3.61 22.67 0.61
C VAL A 154 -3.30 22.50 -0.89
N HIS A 155 -4.16 21.79 -1.62
CA HIS A 155 -4.04 21.50 -3.04
C HIS A 155 -5.20 22.17 -3.82
N PRO A 156 -4.95 22.77 -5.00
CA PRO A 156 -5.94 23.58 -5.71
C PRO A 156 -7.16 22.83 -6.25
N ASP A 157 -6.99 21.61 -6.73
CA ASP A 157 -8.07 20.77 -7.27
C ASP A 157 -7.76 19.30 -6.91
N VAL A 158 -8.63 18.66 -6.13
CA VAL A 158 -8.52 17.25 -5.72
C VAL A 158 -9.80 16.54 -6.13
N ARG A 159 -9.67 15.44 -6.88
CA ARG A 159 -10.79 14.69 -7.43
C ARG A 159 -10.83 13.29 -6.84
N VAL A 160 -11.79 13.02 -5.97
CA VAL A 160 -11.97 11.69 -5.36
C VAL A 160 -12.61 10.75 -6.36
N LEU A 161 -11.99 9.61 -6.61
CA LEU A 161 -12.51 8.50 -7.41
C LEU A 161 -12.81 7.33 -6.46
N ASP A 162 -13.98 7.34 -5.86
CA ASP A 162 -14.41 6.36 -4.83
C ASP A 162 -15.64 5.53 -5.24
N ASP A 163 -16.19 5.80 -6.43
CA ASP A 163 -17.18 5.00 -7.11
C ASP A 163 -16.55 4.15 -8.22
N GLY A 164 -17.02 2.91 -8.33
CA GLY A 164 -16.69 2.04 -9.45
C GLY A 164 -17.70 2.20 -10.59
N GLY A 165 -17.67 1.25 -11.52
CA GLY A 165 -18.52 1.17 -12.70
C GLY A 165 -17.84 1.75 -13.93
N SER A 166 -18.57 1.73 -15.04
CA SER A 166 -18.06 2.15 -16.36
C SER A 166 -17.61 3.62 -16.40
N LEU A 167 -18.15 4.46 -15.51
CA LEU A 167 -17.78 5.88 -15.45
C LEU A 167 -16.40 6.12 -14.83
N LEU A 168 -15.81 5.16 -14.12
CA LEU A 168 -14.51 5.36 -13.49
C LEU A 168 -13.42 5.70 -14.51
N THR A 169 -13.40 5.00 -15.65
CA THR A 169 -12.47 5.27 -16.75
C THR A 169 -12.67 6.68 -17.30
N ASP A 170 -13.92 7.07 -17.61
CA ASP A 170 -14.24 8.42 -18.08
C ASP A 170 -13.73 9.50 -17.11
N ARG A 171 -13.84 9.27 -15.80
CA ARG A 171 -13.37 10.22 -14.77
C ARG A 171 -11.85 10.32 -14.71
N ILE A 172 -11.13 9.23 -14.98
CA ILE A 172 -9.67 9.22 -15.09
C ILE A 172 -9.24 10.00 -16.33
N GLU A 173 -9.86 9.73 -17.48
CA GLU A 173 -9.59 10.43 -18.75
C GLU A 173 -9.90 11.93 -18.62
N GLN A 174 -11.04 12.31 -18.05
CA GLN A 174 -11.41 13.71 -17.79
C GLN A 174 -10.43 14.41 -16.83
N ALA A 175 -9.84 13.68 -15.89
CA ALA A 175 -8.80 14.25 -15.03
C ALA A 175 -7.51 14.51 -15.81
N ALA A 176 -7.11 13.56 -16.67
CA ALA A 176 -5.95 13.71 -17.55
C ALA A 176 -6.15 14.89 -18.53
N GLU A 177 -7.30 14.98 -19.19
CA GLU A 177 -7.66 16.10 -20.09
C GLU A 177 -7.66 17.45 -19.36
N ALA A 178 -8.03 17.46 -18.07
CA ALA A 178 -7.99 18.65 -17.24
C ALA A 178 -6.57 19.00 -16.73
N GLY A 179 -5.55 18.24 -17.08
CA GLY A 179 -4.15 18.52 -16.74
C GLY A 179 -3.58 17.70 -15.58
N ALA A 180 -4.23 16.61 -15.15
CA ALA A 180 -3.63 15.71 -14.19
C ALA A 180 -2.32 15.13 -14.74
N ALA A 181 -1.29 15.11 -13.91
CA ALA A 181 0.01 14.51 -14.22
C ALA A 181 0.27 13.24 -13.38
N ALA A 182 -0.47 13.05 -12.29
CA ALA A 182 -0.34 11.93 -11.38
C ALA A 182 -1.69 11.50 -10.80
N LEU A 183 -1.76 10.26 -10.32
CA LEU A 183 -2.91 9.71 -9.60
C LEU A 183 -2.41 9.01 -8.32
N LEU A 184 -3.02 9.32 -7.18
CA LEU A 184 -2.80 8.60 -5.93
C LEU A 184 -3.86 7.51 -5.80
N ALA A 185 -3.47 6.26 -5.57
CA ALA A 185 -4.37 5.14 -5.40
C ALA A 185 -4.16 4.38 -4.09
N PHE A 186 -5.25 4.06 -3.39
CA PHE A 186 -5.26 3.13 -2.28
C PHE A 186 -5.63 1.74 -2.78
N VAL A 187 -4.67 0.81 -2.77
CA VAL A 187 -4.82 -0.56 -3.29
C VAL A 187 -4.52 -1.55 -2.18
N LEU A 188 -5.58 -1.91 -1.44
CA LEU A 188 -5.52 -2.67 -0.20
C LEU A 188 -5.95 -4.14 -0.39
N PRO A 189 -5.78 -5.03 0.62
CA PRO A 189 -6.02 -6.47 0.50
C PRO A 189 -7.35 -6.85 -0.13
N ARG A 190 -7.38 -8.05 -0.72
CA ARG A 190 -8.37 -8.54 -1.71
C ARG A 190 -8.28 -7.88 -3.09
N TYR A 191 -7.54 -6.78 -3.23
CA TYR A 191 -7.13 -6.14 -4.49
C TYR A 191 -8.25 -6.15 -5.54
N PRO A 192 -9.27 -5.29 -5.37
CA PRO A 192 -10.40 -5.26 -6.29
C PRO A 192 -9.90 -5.18 -7.73
N ARG A 193 -10.35 -6.11 -8.58
CA ARG A 193 -9.97 -6.18 -10.00
C ARG A 193 -10.10 -4.81 -10.67
N GLU A 194 -11.24 -4.17 -10.42
CA GLU A 194 -11.60 -2.85 -10.92
C GLU A 194 -10.58 -1.77 -10.53
N THR A 195 -10.00 -1.83 -9.32
CA THR A 195 -8.93 -0.91 -8.92
C THR A 195 -7.66 -1.13 -9.74
N LEU A 196 -7.28 -2.38 -10.02
CA LEU A 196 -6.10 -2.68 -10.84
C LEU A 196 -6.33 -2.29 -12.31
N GLU A 197 -7.54 -2.51 -12.82
CA GLU A 197 -7.96 -2.03 -14.15
C GLU A 197 -7.87 -0.50 -14.22
N ALA A 198 -8.38 0.22 -13.23
CA ALA A 198 -8.27 1.67 -13.14
C ALA A 198 -6.81 2.17 -13.09
N LEU A 199 -5.89 1.46 -12.43
CA LEU A 199 -4.47 1.81 -12.47
C LEU A 199 -3.89 1.67 -13.88
N ARG A 200 -4.30 0.63 -14.62
CA ARG A 200 -3.90 0.44 -16.01
C ARG A 200 -4.41 1.60 -16.88
N GLU A 201 -5.68 1.97 -16.75
CA GLU A 201 -6.25 3.11 -17.49
C GLU A 201 -5.53 4.42 -17.17
N ALA A 202 -5.23 4.68 -15.90
CA ALA A 202 -4.49 5.87 -15.48
C ALA A 202 -3.12 5.95 -16.15
N ARG A 203 -2.43 4.82 -16.27
CA ARG A 203 -1.14 4.73 -16.96
C ARG A 203 -1.27 4.94 -18.46
N GLU A 204 -2.31 4.39 -19.08
CA GLU A 204 -2.62 4.60 -20.51
C GLU A 204 -2.98 6.06 -20.80
N ALA A 205 -3.58 6.76 -19.83
CA ALA A 205 -3.81 8.20 -19.84
C ALA A 205 -2.55 9.04 -19.51
N ASN A 206 -1.35 8.42 -19.43
CA ASN A 206 -0.06 9.05 -19.12
C ASN A 206 0.04 9.71 -17.73
N LEU A 207 -0.76 9.24 -16.77
CA LEU A 207 -0.64 9.68 -15.38
C LEU A 207 0.47 8.88 -14.69
N THR A 208 1.28 9.55 -13.87
CA THR A 208 2.18 8.87 -12.93
C THR A 208 1.36 8.24 -11.82
N VAL A 209 1.37 6.92 -11.70
CA VAL A 209 0.57 6.19 -10.72
C VAL A 209 1.36 5.97 -9.43
N VAL A 210 0.88 6.59 -8.34
CA VAL A 210 1.39 6.38 -6.97
C VAL A 210 0.41 5.50 -6.23
N ALA A 211 0.83 4.31 -5.79
CA ALA A 211 0.00 3.38 -5.05
C ALA A 211 0.44 3.27 -3.58
N ILE A 212 -0.52 3.45 -2.66
CA ILE A 212 -0.42 3.03 -1.26
C ILE A 212 -1.06 1.64 -1.14
N THR A 213 -0.29 0.66 -0.67
CA THR A 213 -0.70 -0.75 -0.61
C THR A 213 -0.19 -1.44 0.67
N ASP A 214 -0.59 -2.68 0.93
CA ASP A 214 -0.18 -3.42 2.13
C ASP A 214 1.19 -4.11 1.98
N SER A 215 1.69 -4.28 0.75
CA SER A 215 2.89 -5.08 0.48
C SER A 215 3.69 -4.55 -0.71
N PRO A 216 5.04 -4.54 -0.64
CA PRO A 216 5.90 -4.13 -1.76
C PRO A 216 5.85 -5.09 -2.96
N VAL A 217 5.23 -6.25 -2.81
CA VAL A 217 5.00 -7.23 -3.89
C VAL A 217 3.52 -7.39 -4.22
N SER A 218 2.67 -6.44 -3.81
CA SER A 218 1.24 -6.49 -4.13
C SER A 218 0.99 -6.39 -5.64
N PRO A 219 -0.19 -6.83 -6.14
CA PRO A 219 -0.53 -6.70 -7.56
C PRO A 219 -0.50 -5.25 -8.08
N ALA A 220 -0.64 -4.25 -7.21
CA ALA A 220 -0.58 -2.83 -7.60
C ALA A 220 0.74 -2.44 -8.29
N THR A 221 1.83 -3.12 -7.92
CA THR A 221 3.18 -2.91 -8.48
C THR A 221 3.26 -3.21 -9.99
N GLU A 222 2.22 -3.79 -10.61
CA GLU A 222 2.19 -4.06 -12.05
C GLU A 222 1.91 -2.79 -12.86
N TYR A 223 1.13 -1.87 -12.27
CA TYR A 223 0.64 -0.68 -12.94
C TYR A 223 1.13 0.61 -12.28
N ALA A 224 1.61 0.55 -11.03
CA ALA A 224 2.12 1.70 -10.30
C ALA A 224 3.58 2.01 -10.63
N ASP A 225 3.89 3.28 -10.88
CA ASP A 225 5.24 3.79 -11.04
C ASP A 225 5.95 3.95 -9.68
N VAL A 226 5.18 4.34 -8.65
CA VAL A 226 5.65 4.42 -7.27
C VAL A 226 4.76 3.59 -6.36
N VAL A 227 5.37 2.69 -5.59
CA VAL A 227 4.68 1.85 -4.60
C VAL A 227 5.18 2.17 -3.20
N LEU A 228 4.29 2.68 -2.36
CA LEU A 228 4.52 2.90 -0.93
C LEU A 228 3.69 1.87 -0.15
N SER A 229 4.35 1.04 0.65
CA SER A 229 3.68 -0.04 1.38
C SER A 229 3.53 0.29 2.86
N ALA A 230 2.36 0.04 3.43
CA ALA A 230 2.11 0.04 4.86
C ALA A 230 1.17 -1.11 5.20
N ALA A 231 1.57 -2.00 6.12
CA ALA A 231 0.82 -3.22 6.39
C ALA A 231 -0.58 -2.96 6.93
N VAL A 232 -1.50 -3.87 6.61
CA VAL A 232 -2.90 -3.86 7.09
C VAL A 232 -3.04 -4.87 8.24
N GLY A 233 -3.67 -4.46 9.32
CA GLY A 233 -3.93 -5.33 10.47
C GLY A 233 -5.11 -6.28 10.21
N ALA A 234 -4.89 -7.58 10.31
CA ALA A 234 -5.89 -8.61 9.96
C ALA A 234 -6.33 -9.50 11.15
N GLN A 235 -6.17 -9.02 12.39
CA GLN A 235 -6.51 -9.78 13.61
C GLN A 235 -8.00 -9.67 14.01
N LEU A 236 -8.73 -8.71 13.43
CA LEU A 236 -10.17 -8.54 13.63
C LEU A 236 -10.94 -9.09 12.42
N VAL A 237 -12.27 -9.18 12.55
CA VAL A 237 -13.17 -9.56 11.43
C VAL A 237 -13.01 -8.62 10.23
N PHE A 238 -12.74 -7.34 10.49
CA PHE A 238 -12.45 -6.34 9.47
C PHE A 238 -11.05 -5.79 9.65
N ASP A 239 -10.41 -5.51 8.51
CA ASP A 239 -9.05 -5.01 8.44
C ASP A 239 -8.87 -3.64 9.12
N LEU A 240 -7.76 -3.48 9.83
CA LEU A 240 -7.29 -2.21 10.38
C LEU A 240 -6.36 -1.53 9.35
N HIS A 241 -6.71 -0.29 8.99
CA HIS A 241 -6.00 0.49 7.98
C HIS A 241 -5.22 1.68 8.59
N THR A 242 -4.83 1.58 9.87
CA THR A 242 -4.18 2.71 10.58
C THR A 242 -2.85 3.06 9.95
N ALA A 243 -2.02 2.06 9.63
CA ALA A 243 -0.73 2.29 8.99
C ALA A 243 -0.86 2.85 7.55
N PRO A 244 -1.69 2.31 6.64
CA PRO A 244 -1.95 2.94 5.34
C PRO A 244 -2.43 4.39 5.42
N MET A 245 -3.35 4.69 6.34
CA MET A 245 -3.85 6.05 6.52
C MET A 245 -2.76 6.96 7.10
N THR A 246 -1.94 6.47 8.03
CA THR A 246 -0.78 7.21 8.56
C THR A 246 0.21 7.55 7.45
N LEU A 247 0.57 6.58 6.60
CA LEU A 247 1.43 6.80 5.45
C LEU A 247 0.86 7.84 4.49
N ALA A 248 -0.44 7.80 4.21
CA ALA A 248 -1.09 8.79 3.37
C ALA A 248 -1.04 10.21 3.97
N MET A 249 -1.12 10.35 5.30
CA MET A 249 -0.99 11.66 5.96
C MET A 249 0.45 12.16 6.00
N VAL A 250 1.43 11.27 6.12
CA VAL A 250 2.85 11.62 5.92
C VAL A 250 3.10 12.08 4.48
N LEU A 251 2.49 11.41 3.50
CA LEU A 251 2.59 11.82 2.09
C LEU A 251 1.90 13.18 1.84
N LEU A 252 0.79 13.46 2.52
CA LEU A 252 0.16 14.79 2.47
C LEU A 252 1.07 15.87 3.05
N GLN A 253 1.79 15.58 4.15
CA GLN A 253 2.82 16.50 4.65
C GLN A 253 3.90 16.76 3.60
N ALA A 254 4.35 15.74 2.87
CA ALA A 254 5.32 15.91 1.79
C ALA A 254 4.79 16.76 0.62
N ILE A 255 3.48 16.67 0.32
CA ILE A 255 2.81 17.57 -0.65
C ILE A 255 2.84 19.02 -0.16
N CYS A 256 2.59 19.25 1.14
CA CYS A 256 2.71 20.58 1.74
C CYS A 256 4.14 21.14 1.65
N ASP A 257 5.12 20.31 1.98
CA ASP A 257 6.54 20.69 1.95
C ASP A 257 7.06 21.00 0.54
N ALA A 258 6.42 20.43 -0.50
CA ALA A 258 6.76 20.70 -1.90
C ALA A 258 6.34 22.11 -2.36
N ALA A 259 5.37 22.75 -1.70
CA ALA A 259 4.85 24.06 -2.07
C ALA A 259 4.46 24.91 -0.83
N PRO A 260 5.39 25.18 0.10
CA PRO A 260 5.06 25.69 1.44
C PRO A 260 4.36 27.05 1.43
N ALA A 261 4.74 27.96 0.53
CA ALA A 261 4.09 29.26 0.39
C ALA A 261 2.63 29.13 -0.11
N GLU A 262 2.37 28.19 -1.03
CA GLU A 262 1.01 27.92 -1.52
C GLU A 262 0.17 27.27 -0.43
N THR A 263 0.73 26.28 0.27
CA THR A 263 0.10 25.62 1.41
C THR A 263 -0.34 26.64 2.46
N GLN A 264 0.58 27.49 2.91
CA GLN A 264 0.28 28.53 3.89
C GLN A 264 -0.86 29.44 3.43
N ARG A 265 -0.76 29.95 2.19
CA ARG A 265 -1.78 30.83 1.60
C ARG A 265 -3.17 30.17 1.57
N ARG A 266 -3.25 28.89 1.21
CA ARG A 266 -4.53 28.18 1.13
C ARG A 266 -5.11 27.84 2.50
N LEU A 267 -4.27 27.48 3.47
CA LEU A 267 -4.71 27.26 4.85
C LEU A 267 -5.28 28.55 5.47
N GLU A 268 -4.58 29.68 5.31
CA GLU A 268 -5.08 31.00 5.75
C GLU A 268 -6.42 31.36 5.07
N ALA A 269 -6.55 31.12 3.76
CA ALA A 269 -7.80 31.35 3.03
C ALA A 269 -8.94 30.44 3.52
N PHE A 270 -8.64 29.18 3.86
CA PHE A 270 -9.59 28.26 4.46
C PHE A 270 -10.03 28.75 5.84
N GLU A 271 -9.10 29.14 6.71
CA GLU A 271 -9.38 29.65 8.05
C GLU A 271 -10.23 30.92 8.00
N ALA A 272 -9.87 31.90 7.16
CA ALA A 272 -10.65 33.12 6.97
C ALA A 272 -12.08 32.82 6.47
N SER A 273 -12.22 31.88 5.53
CA SER A 273 -13.52 31.43 5.03
C SER A 273 -14.34 30.69 6.09
N ALA A 274 -13.70 29.85 6.92
CA ALA A 274 -14.32 29.10 8.00
C ALA A 274 -14.80 30.03 9.13
N ALA A 275 -13.97 31.00 9.54
CA ALA A 275 -14.31 32.02 10.53
C ALA A 275 -15.49 32.89 10.06
N ARG A 276 -15.45 33.37 8.81
CA ARG A 276 -16.54 34.16 8.21
C ARG A 276 -17.88 33.40 8.19
N ARG A 277 -17.83 32.08 8.00
CA ARG A 277 -19.02 31.20 7.95
C ARG A 277 -19.40 30.61 9.30
N GLN A 278 -18.65 30.89 10.37
CA GLN A 278 -18.82 30.26 11.69
C GLN A 278 -18.88 28.73 11.60
N LEU A 279 -17.97 28.16 10.79
CA LEU A 279 -17.99 26.72 10.48
C LEU A 279 -17.74 25.85 11.72
N PHE A 280 -16.95 26.36 12.67
CA PHE A 280 -16.66 25.70 13.93
C PHE A 280 -17.19 26.54 15.09
N LEU A 281 -17.70 25.88 16.11
CA LEU A 281 -18.06 26.52 17.36
C LEU A 281 -16.76 26.87 18.10
N GLY A 282 -16.57 28.14 18.41
CA GLY A 282 -15.45 28.64 19.23
C GLY A 282 -15.61 28.31 20.71
#